data_AF-A0A2T4B5S7-F1
#
_entry.id   AF-A0A2T4B5S7-F1
#
_cell.length_a   1.000
_cell.length_b   1.000
_cell.length_c   1.000
_cell.angle_alpha   90.00
_cell.angle_beta   90.00
_cell.angle_gamma   90.00
#
_symmetry.space_group_name_H-M   'P 1'
#
loop_
_entity.id
_entity.type
_entity.pdbx_description
1 polymer ?
#
loop_
_entity_poly.entity_id
_entity_poly.type
_entity_poly.pdbx_seq_one_letter_code
_entity_poly.pdbx_strand_id
1 'polypeptide(L)'
;MVPNEHAAAQGDDEEGQTPEDIVAALHALIRNADDPDDFLAKQVDITALVLRLKHLQDRQPPRVSFSPAVAASRRTRLEAALELLLADTCAIPPLKWAAYRRRLVKFSESETVSEMSFAQRLCKVTEIVYMPEELDALSKEDFKRLQGVVRICATAAQALTVEGEESMDGLGERWVQAKARDLEFFRTMFASVRGTFKASVGEGEDVEMPWERKSEPQGGAGQ
;
A
#
# COMPACT_ATOMS: atom_id res chain seq x y z
N MET A 1 -17.99 43.53 -31.19
CA MET A 1 -18.76 43.36 -29.94
C MET A 1 -19.57 42.08 -30.11
N VAL A 2 -19.01 40.97 -29.63
CA VAL A 2 -19.65 39.65 -29.57
C VAL A 2 -19.25 39.10 -28.19
N PRO A 3 -20.18 38.69 -27.31
CA PRO A 3 -19.82 38.15 -26.00
C PRO A 3 -19.27 36.73 -26.17
N ASN A 4 -18.11 36.50 -25.58
CA ASN A 4 -17.50 35.18 -25.43
C ASN A 4 -18.00 34.60 -24.10
N GLU A 5 -19.07 33.80 -24.15
CA GLU A 5 -19.53 32.98 -23.02
C GLU A 5 -19.06 31.54 -23.24
N HIS A 6 -17.87 31.23 -22.75
CA HIS A 6 -17.58 29.88 -22.28
C HIS A 6 -17.29 29.95 -20.79
N ALA A 7 -18.39 29.74 -20.06
CA ALA A 7 -18.40 29.49 -18.64
C ALA A 7 -17.53 28.27 -18.31
N ALA A 8 -16.71 28.47 -17.28
CA ALA A 8 -16.00 27.42 -16.57
C ALA A 8 -16.99 26.41 -15.97
N ALA A 9 -16.72 25.14 -16.20
CA ALA A 9 -17.30 23.98 -15.52
C ALA A 9 -16.33 22.81 -15.82
N GLN A 10 -15.80 22.02 -14.90
CA GLN A 10 -15.98 21.83 -13.47
C GLN A 10 -14.65 21.31 -12.93
N GLY A 11 -14.16 21.91 -11.85
CA GLY A 11 -13.37 21.19 -10.86
C GLY A 11 -14.33 20.55 -9.85
N ASP A 12 -13.81 19.54 -9.17
CA ASP A 12 -14.37 18.86 -8.00
C ASP A 12 -15.50 17.86 -8.24
N ASP A 13 -15.15 16.57 -8.17
CA ASP A 13 -15.87 15.50 -7.43
C ASP A 13 -15.25 14.11 -7.73
N GLU A 14 -13.93 13.93 -7.48
CA GLU A 14 -13.28 12.61 -7.66
C GLU A 14 -13.27 11.74 -6.40
N GLU A 15 -13.71 12.24 -5.25
CA GLU A 15 -13.76 11.51 -3.98
C GLU A 15 -15.18 10.97 -3.69
N GLY A 16 -15.62 9.94 -4.42
CA GLY A 16 -16.89 9.28 -4.07
C GLY A 16 -17.49 8.33 -5.09
N GLN A 17 -17.05 8.36 -6.36
CA GLN A 17 -17.59 7.46 -7.37
C GLN A 17 -17.18 6.00 -7.12
N THR A 18 -18.18 5.14 -6.96
CA THR A 18 -17.98 3.69 -6.83
C THR A 18 -17.75 3.04 -8.21
N PRO A 19 -17.07 1.89 -8.30
CA PRO A 19 -16.95 1.14 -9.55
C PRO A 19 -18.31 0.88 -10.22
N GLU A 20 -19.35 0.64 -9.41
CA GLU A 20 -20.72 0.41 -9.84
C GLU A 20 -21.32 1.64 -10.55
N ASP A 21 -21.05 2.86 -10.04
CA ASP A 21 -21.49 4.11 -10.68
C ASP A 21 -20.83 4.32 -12.04
N ILE A 22 -19.54 4.00 -12.15
CA ILE A 22 -18.78 4.14 -13.41
C ILE A 22 -19.27 3.13 -14.45
N VAL A 23 -19.57 1.88 -14.04
CA VAL A 23 -20.16 0.86 -14.92
C VAL A 23 -21.55 1.29 -15.38
N ALA A 24 -22.38 1.85 -14.49
CA ALA A 24 -23.70 2.36 -14.85
C ALA A 24 -23.62 3.50 -15.88
N ALA A 25 -22.68 4.44 -15.69
CA ALA A 25 -22.42 5.53 -16.63
C ALA A 25 -21.94 5.03 -18.01
N LEU A 26 -21.05 4.03 -18.02
CA LEU A 26 -20.58 3.39 -19.25
C LEU A 26 -21.73 2.70 -19.99
N HIS A 27 -22.58 1.97 -19.27
CA HIS A 27 -23.77 1.33 -19.82
C HIS A 27 -24.78 2.33 -20.39
N ALA A 28 -24.94 3.49 -19.76
CA ALA A 28 -25.82 4.55 -20.25
C ALA A 28 -25.27 5.17 -21.55
N LEU A 29 -23.97 5.45 -21.61
CA LEU A 29 -23.32 6.01 -22.82
C LEU A 29 -23.41 5.06 -24.02
N ILE A 30 -23.21 3.76 -23.81
CA ILE A 30 -23.31 2.75 -24.87
C ILE A 30 -24.77 2.53 -25.31
N ARG A 31 -25.73 2.55 -24.37
CA ARG A 31 -27.15 2.33 -24.67
C ARG A 31 -27.77 3.51 -25.42
N ASN A 32 -27.34 4.73 -25.13
CA ASN A 32 -27.86 5.94 -25.74
C ASN A 32 -27.09 6.31 -27.03
N ALA A 33 -26.25 5.41 -27.56
CA ALA A 33 -25.59 5.62 -28.84
C ALA A 33 -26.52 5.15 -29.96
N ASP A 34 -27.31 6.07 -30.50
CA ASP A 34 -28.35 5.75 -31.48
C ASP A 34 -27.78 5.55 -32.90
N ASP A 35 -26.57 6.06 -33.17
CA ASP A 35 -25.87 5.91 -34.45
C ASP A 35 -24.32 5.85 -34.29
N PRO A 36 -23.57 5.45 -35.35
CA PRO A 36 -22.12 5.30 -35.29
C PRO A 36 -21.35 6.60 -35.06
N ASP A 37 -21.85 7.74 -35.53
CA ASP A 37 -21.19 9.04 -35.40
C ASP A 37 -21.35 9.59 -33.97
N ASP A 38 -22.52 9.35 -33.36
CA ASP A 38 -22.78 9.63 -31.95
C ASP A 38 -21.95 8.73 -31.00
N PHE A 39 -21.74 7.47 -31.38
CA PHE A 39 -20.80 6.59 -30.65
C PHE A 39 -19.36 7.10 -30.73
N LEU A 40 -18.91 7.56 -31.90
CA LEU A 40 -17.57 8.15 -32.09
C LEU A 40 -17.41 9.44 -31.27
N ALA A 41 -18.45 10.27 -31.19
CA ALA A 41 -18.44 11.46 -30.33
C ALA A 41 -18.26 11.10 -28.84
N LYS A 42 -18.82 9.97 -28.40
CA LYS A 42 -18.73 9.45 -27.02
C LYS A 42 -17.47 8.61 -26.75
N GLN A 43 -16.65 8.33 -27.76
CA GLN A 43 -15.48 7.45 -27.63
C GLN A 43 -14.47 7.96 -26.61
N VAL A 44 -14.28 9.28 -26.52
CA VAL A 44 -13.38 9.92 -25.56
C VAL A 44 -13.85 9.66 -24.13
N ASP A 45 -15.15 9.84 -23.86
CA ASP A 45 -15.75 9.63 -22.55
C ASP A 45 -15.74 8.14 -22.16
N ILE A 46 -16.04 7.25 -23.10
CA ILE A 46 -15.92 5.80 -22.90
C ILE A 46 -14.48 5.44 -22.52
N THR A 47 -13.49 5.98 -23.23
CA THR A 47 -12.08 5.71 -22.95
C THR A 47 -11.68 6.23 -21.56
N ALA A 48 -12.14 7.42 -21.17
CA ALA A 48 -11.89 7.99 -19.85
C ALA A 48 -12.49 7.12 -18.73
N LEU A 49 -13.74 6.66 -18.87
CA LEU A 49 -14.40 5.79 -17.89
C LEU A 49 -13.73 4.42 -17.79
N VAL A 50 -13.29 3.84 -18.92
CA VAL A 50 -12.55 2.57 -18.93
C VAL A 50 -11.19 2.71 -18.24
N LEU A 51 -10.46 3.79 -18.51
CA LEU A 51 -9.19 4.07 -17.82
C LEU A 51 -9.39 4.26 -16.32
N ARG A 52 -10.48 4.90 -15.91
CA ARG A 52 -10.83 5.12 -14.51
C ARG A 52 -11.22 3.82 -13.81
N LEU A 53 -12.01 2.96 -14.46
CA LEU A 53 -12.31 1.61 -13.99
C LEU A 53 -11.05 0.79 -13.80
N LYS A 54 -10.13 0.84 -14.77
CA LYS A 54 -8.83 0.18 -14.67
C LYS A 54 -8.02 0.73 -13.49
N HIS A 55 -7.98 2.04 -13.30
CA HIS A 55 -7.27 2.64 -12.16
C HIS A 55 -7.85 2.20 -10.81
N LEU A 56 -9.18 2.09 -10.69
CA LEU A 56 -9.83 1.57 -9.50
C LEU A 56 -9.57 0.07 -9.31
N GLN A 57 -9.57 -0.71 -10.39
CA GLN A 57 -9.24 -2.13 -10.36
C GLN A 57 -7.79 -2.37 -9.94
N ASP A 58 -6.84 -1.59 -10.47
CA ASP A 58 -5.41 -1.66 -10.11
C ASP A 58 -5.16 -1.23 -8.65
N ARG A 59 -6.07 -0.43 -8.08
CA ARG A 59 -6.06 -0.04 -6.65
C ARG A 59 -6.75 -1.04 -5.75
N GLN A 60 -7.69 -1.85 -6.26
CA GLN A 60 -8.25 -2.95 -5.50
C GLN A 60 -7.19 -4.05 -5.37
N PRO A 61 -6.87 -4.54 -4.16
CA PRO A 61 -6.09 -5.75 -4.06
C PRO A 61 -6.85 -6.87 -4.80
N PRO A 62 -6.13 -7.81 -5.45
CA PRO A 62 -6.78 -8.91 -6.15
C PRO A 62 -7.79 -9.55 -5.20
N ARG A 63 -9.07 -9.54 -5.59
CA ARG A 63 -10.14 -10.22 -4.85
C ARG A 63 -9.92 -11.72 -4.98
N VAL A 64 -9.02 -12.25 -4.18
CA VAL A 64 -8.84 -13.69 -4.07
C VAL A 64 -9.74 -14.17 -2.95
N SER A 65 -10.98 -14.48 -3.29
CA SER A 65 -11.77 -15.40 -2.47
C SER A 65 -11.13 -16.78 -2.64
N PHE A 66 -10.19 -17.09 -1.75
CA PHE A 66 -9.72 -18.47 -1.63
C PHE A 66 -10.87 -19.28 -1.04
N SER A 67 -11.70 -19.87 -1.90
CA SER A 67 -12.55 -20.98 -1.51
C SER A 67 -11.63 -22.09 -1.00
N PRO A 68 -11.76 -22.54 0.26
CA PRO A 68 -10.94 -23.64 0.78
C PRO A 68 -11.27 -24.99 0.12
N ALA A 69 -12.20 -25.03 -0.83
CA ALA A 69 -12.48 -26.25 -1.58
C ALA A 69 -11.32 -26.58 -2.54
N VAL A 70 -10.41 -27.40 -2.03
CA VAL A 70 -9.53 -28.40 -2.69
C VAL A 70 -8.13 -28.31 -2.08
N ALA A 71 -7.85 -29.18 -1.10
CA ALA A 71 -6.59 -29.91 -0.89
C ALA A 71 -5.24 -29.23 -1.22
N ALA A 72 -5.09 -27.92 -0.96
CA ALA A 72 -3.85 -27.19 -1.12
C ALA A 72 -3.33 -26.78 0.26
N SER A 73 -2.13 -27.26 0.62
CA SER A 73 -1.46 -26.88 1.87
C SER A 73 -1.37 -25.35 2.02
N ARG A 74 -1.28 -24.82 3.25
CA ARG A 74 -1.06 -23.37 3.48
C ARG A 74 0.11 -22.82 2.67
N ARG A 75 1.17 -23.61 2.55
CA ARG A 75 2.31 -23.31 1.69
C ARG A 75 1.90 -23.09 0.24
N THR A 76 1.16 -24.04 -0.33
CA THR A 76 0.69 -23.96 -1.72
C THR A 76 -0.19 -22.74 -1.95
N ARG A 77 -1.11 -22.44 -1.00
CA ARG A 77 -1.95 -21.24 -1.07
C ARG A 77 -1.14 -19.95 -0.99
N LEU A 78 -0.16 -19.90 -0.08
CA LEU A 78 0.76 -18.78 0.03
C LEU A 78 1.56 -18.59 -1.25
N GLU A 79 2.16 -19.64 -1.80
CA GLU A 79 2.95 -19.57 -3.03
C GLU A 79 2.09 -19.07 -4.21
N ALA A 80 0.88 -19.61 -4.38
CA ALA A 80 -0.05 -19.13 -5.40
C ALA A 80 -0.46 -17.67 -5.21
N ALA A 81 -0.72 -17.24 -3.96
CA ALA A 81 -1.07 -15.85 -3.67
C ALA A 81 0.08 -14.88 -3.98
N LEU A 82 1.32 -15.29 -3.71
CA LEU A 82 2.50 -14.48 -4.02
C LEU A 82 2.76 -14.37 -5.53
N GLU A 83 2.40 -15.39 -6.32
CA GLU A 83 2.48 -15.33 -7.79
C GLU A 83 1.48 -14.34 -8.40
N LEU A 84 0.34 -14.09 -7.75
CA LEU A 84 -0.60 -13.05 -8.17
C LEU A 84 -0.08 -11.63 -7.90
N LEU A 85 0.93 -11.49 -7.06
CA LEU A 85 1.54 -10.21 -6.67
C LEU A 85 2.89 -9.98 -7.35
N LEU A 86 3.08 -10.47 -8.58
CA LEU A 86 4.34 -10.31 -9.32
C LEU A 86 4.80 -8.85 -9.42
N ALA A 87 3.90 -7.91 -9.69
CA ALA A 87 4.26 -6.50 -9.78
C ALA A 87 4.78 -5.95 -8.44
N ASP A 88 4.17 -6.33 -7.32
CA ASP A 88 4.54 -5.87 -5.99
C ASP A 88 5.84 -6.52 -5.51
N THR A 89 6.01 -7.81 -5.77
CA THR A 89 7.21 -8.56 -5.38
C THR A 89 8.44 -8.15 -6.20
N CYS A 90 8.26 -7.76 -7.47
CA CYS A 90 9.33 -7.21 -8.30
C CYS A 90 9.78 -5.81 -7.88
N ALA A 91 8.99 -5.06 -7.10
CA ALA A 91 9.41 -3.78 -6.53
C ALA A 91 10.41 -3.94 -5.38
N ILE A 92 10.52 -5.14 -4.80
CA ILE A 92 11.47 -5.46 -3.73
C ILE A 92 12.78 -5.97 -4.37
N PRO A 93 13.97 -5.54 -3.88
CA PRO A 93 15.25 -6.07 -4.34
C PRO A 93 15.28 -7.61 -4.32
N PRO A 94 15.66 -8.29 -5.41
CA PRO A 94 15.50 -9.74 -5.56
C PRO A 94 16.12 -10.58 -4.43
N LEU A 95 17.30 -10.18 -3.93
CA LEU A 95 17.98 -10.86 -2.82
C LEU A 95 17.20 -10.75 -1.51
N LYS A 96 16.59 -9.58 -1.23
CA LYS A 96 15.73 -9.37 -0.06
C LYS A 96 14.45 -10.19 -0.20
N TRP A 97 13.81 -10.13 -1.35
CA TRP A 97 12.60 -10.90 -1.63
C TRP A 97 12.84 -12.41 -1.48
N ALA A 98 13.95 -12.94 -1.98
CA ALA A 98 14.30 -14.35 -1.82
C ALA A 98 14.48 -14.75 -0.33
N ALA A 99 14.99 -13.85 0.51
CA ALA A 99 15.08 -14.08 1.95
C ALA A 99 13.69 -14.06 2.62
N TYR A 100 12.85 -13.08 2.27
CA TYR A 100 11.49 -12.98 2.81
C TYR A 100 10.63 -14.16 2.39
N ARG A 101 10.63 -14.53 1.11
CA ARG A 101 9.89 -15.69 0.58
C ARG A 101 10.27 -16.97 1.33
N ARG A 102 11.56 -17.22 1.57
CA ARG A 102 12.00 -18.38 2.38
C ARG A 102 11.45 -18.35 3.81
N ARG A 103 11.45 -17.18 4.46
CA ARG A 103 10.90 -17.02 5.82
C ARG A 103 9.38 -17.20 5.85
N LEU A 104 8.65 -16.67 4.86
CA LEU A 104 7.20 -16.81 4.74
C LEU A 104 6.81 -18.27 4.50
N VAL A 105 7.52 -18.98 3.61
CA VAL A 105 7.30 -20.42 3.37
C VAL A 105 7.55 -21.21 4.65
N LYS A 106 8.69 -20.99 5.32
CA LYS A 106 8.97 -21.65 6.61
C LYS A 106 7.90 -21.35 7.67
N PHE A 107 7.41 -20.12 7.71
CA PHE A 107 6.32 -19.74 8.60
C PHE A 107 5.02 -20.48 8.26
N SER A 108 4.67 -20.63 6.97
CA SER A 108 3.47 -21.34 6.52
C SER A 108 3.41 -22.82 6.93
N GLU A 109 4.59 -23.43 7.10
CA GLU A 109 4.79 -24.81 7.50
C GLU A 109 4.79 -24.99 9.04
N SER A 110 4.85 -23.90 9.81
CA SER A 110 4.84 -23.95 11.27
C SER A 110 3.47 -24.37 11.81
N GLU A 111 3.45 -25.27 12.80
CA GLU A 111 2.22 -25.71 13.47
C GLU A 111 1.48 -24.54 14.13
N THR A 112 2.23 -23.56 14.65
CA THR A 112 1.69 -22.37 15.34
C THR A 112 0.72 -21.56 14.49
N VAL A 113 0.85 -21.60 13.16
CA VAL A 113 -0.03 -20.84 12.25
C VAL A 113 -1.47 -21.34 12.34
N SER A 114 -1.69 -22.61 12.74
CA SER A 114 -3.02 -23.20 12.82
C SER A 114 -3.88 -22.58 13.92
N GLU A 115 -3.23 -22.06 14.96
CA GLU A 115 -3.88 -21.49 16.15
C GLU A 115 -3.91 -19.96 16.12
N MET A 116 -3.26 -19.33 15.12
CA MET A 116 -3.18 -17.90 15.01
C MET A 116 -4.45 -17.33 14.36
N SER A 117 -4.97 -16.25 14.91
CA SER A 117 -5.95 -15.38 14.23
C SER A 117 -5.32 -14.63 13.06
N PHE A 118 -6.16 -14.10 12.14
CA PHE A 118 -5.71 -13.20 11.08
C PHE A 118 -4.76 -12.09 11.58
N ALA A 119 -5.10 -11.40 12.67
CA ALA A 119 -4.28 -10.32 13.22
C ALA A 119 -2.89 -10.78 13.66
N GLN A 120 -2.80 -11.96 14.27
CA GLN A 120 -1.51 -12.54 14.69
C GLN A 120 -0.68 -12.96 13.48
N ARG A 121 -1.30 -13.58 12.46
CA ARG A 121 -0.62 -13.91 11.20
C ARG A 121 -0.11 -12.66 10.50
N LEU A 122 -0.96 -11.63 10.39
CA LEU A 122 -0.59 -10.35 9.80
C LEU A 122 0.59 -9.72 10.53
N CYS A 123 0.57 -9.68 11.88
CA CYS A 123 1.67 -9.19 12.68
C CYS A 123 2.99 -9.94 12.36
N LYS A 124 2.97 -11.27 12.29
CA LYS A 124 4.15 -12.06 11.90
C LYS A 124 4.61 -11.81 10.48
N VAL A 125 3.70 -11.66 9.54
CA VAL A 125 4.05 -11.33 8.15
C VAL A 125 4.66 -9.92 8.07
N THR A 126 4.14 -8.95 8.82
CA THR A 126 4.68 -7.59 8.95
C THR A 126 6.11 -7.62 9.53
N GLU A 127 6.38 -8.43 10.55
CA GLU A 127 7.75 -8.64 11.08
C GLU A 127 8.71 -9.23 10.03
N ILE A 128 8.21 -10.11 9.15
CA ILE A 128 9.04 -10.77 8.13
C ILE A 128 9.38 -9.82 6.98
N VAL A 129 8.40 -9.05 6.50
CA VAL A 129 8.50 -8.27 5.26
C VAL A 129 8.41 -6.76 5.50
N TYR A 130 7.34 -6.28 6.11
CA TYR A 130 7.08 -4.83 6.19
C TYR A 130 8.12 -4.07 7.00
N MET A 131 8.45 -4.50 8.23
CA MET A 131 9.40 -3.79 9.09
C MET A 131 10.80 -3.61 8.45
N PRO A 132 11.46 -4.65 7.91
CA PRO A 132 12.77 -4.45 7.27
C PRO A 132 12.70 -3.61 5.99
N GLU A 133 11.56 -3.62 5.30
CA GLU A 133 11.33 -2.79 4.12
C GLU A 133 11.02 -1.35 4.47
N GLU A 134 10.25 -1.10 5.53
CA GLU A 134 9.98 0.23 6.08
C GLU A 134 11.28 0.94 6.42
N LEU A 135 12.19 0.27 7.14
CA LEU A 135 13.50 0.85 7.50
C LEU A 135 14.36 1.23 6.28
N ASP A 136 14.27 0.49 5.18
CA ASP A 136 15.11 0.69 3.99
C ASP A 136 14.48 1.61 2.92
N ALA A 137 13.17 1.45 2.68
CA ALA A 137 12.46 2.14 1.62
C ALA A 137 11.94 3.51 2.08
N LEU A 138 11.59 3.67 3.36
CA LEU A 138 11.10 4.95 3.88
C LEU A 138 12.18 6.03 3.83
N SER A 139 13.43 5.68 4.18
CA SER A 139 14.57 6.62 4.10
C SER A 139 14.91 7.03 2.67
N LYS A 140 14.45 6.26 1.67
CA LYS A 140 14.63 6.52 0.24
C LYS A 140 13.38 7.12 -0.40
N GLU A 141 12.34 7.38 0.40
CA GLU A 141 11.04 7.87 -0.07
C GLU A 141 10.40 6.96 -1.14
N ASP A 142 10.69 5.65 -1.11
CA ASP A 142 10.13 4.68 -2.06
C ASP A 142 8.75 4.19 -1.60
N PHE A 143 7.79 5.11 -1.61
CA PHE A 143 6.42 4.85 -1.16
C PHE A 143 5.69 3.84 -2.04
N LYS A 144 6.04 3.73 -3.33
CA LYS A 144 5.44 2.76 -4.25
C LYS A 144 5.81 1.33 -3.85
N ARG A 145 7.08 1.08 -3.52
CA ARG A 145 7.52 -0.21 -2.96
C ARG A 145 6.82 -0.51 -1.64
N LEU A 146 6.72 0.47 -0.74
CA LEU A 146 6.04 0.28 0.55
C LEU A 146 4.55 -0.07 0.39
N GLN A 147 3.84 0.55 -0.55
CA GLN A 147 2.45 0.18 -0.87
C GLN A 147 2.34 -1.27 -1.38
N GLY A 148 3.28 -1.72 -2.21
CA GLY A 148 3.35 -3.12 -2.64
C GLY A 148 3.60 -4.07 -1.47
N VAL A 149 4.51 -3.70 -0.57
CA VAL A 149 4.82 -4.51 0.63
C VAL A 149 3.61 -4.63 1.56
N VAL A 150 2.80 -3.57 1.70
CA VAL A 150 1.52 -3.61 2.44
C VAL A 150 0.59 -4.65 1.82
N ARG A 151 0.36 -4.61 0.50
CA ARG A 151 -0.50 -5.62 -0.17
C ARG A 151 0.03 -7.04 0.01
N ILE A 152 1.34 -7.25 -0.15
CA ILE A 152 2.00 -8.55 0.11
C ILE A 152 1.69 -9.04 1.52
N CYS A 153 1.75 -8.17 2.53
CA CYS A 153 1.50 -8.57 3.91
C CYS A 153 0.06 -9.04 4.15
N ALA A 154 -0.91 -8.26 3.66
CA ALA A 154 -2.33 -8.59 3.79
C ALA A 154 -2.67 -9.89 3.05
N THR A 155 -2.21 -10.02 1.81
CA THR A 155 -2.46 -11.21 0.98
C THR A 155 -1.80 -12.46 1.55
N ALA A 156 -0.56 -12.37 2.04
CA ALA A 156 0.11 -13.50 2.67
C ALA A 156 -0.59 -13.92 3.97
N ALA A 157 -1.01 -12.98 4.81
CA ALA A 157 -1.77 -13.29 6.03
C ALA A 157 -3.10 -13.99 5.72
N GLN A 158 -3.78 -13.58 4.65
CA GLN A 158 -5.02 -14.20 4.16
C GLN A 158 -4.78 -15.60 3.57
N ALA A 159 -3.70 -15.78 2.82
CA ALA A 159 -3.37 -17.09 2.22
C ALA A 159 -3.03 -18.15 3.28
N LEU A 160 -2.60 -17.71 4.47
CA LEU A 160 -2.29 -18.57 5.62
C LEU A 160 -3.52 -18.94 6.48
N THR A 161 -4.72 -18.45 6.15
CA THR A 161 -5.98 -18.78 6.83
C THR A 161 -6.24 -20.28 6.88
N VAL A 162 -6.91 -20.77 7.92
CA VAL A 162 -7.19 -22.20 8.13
C VAL A 162 -8.67 -22.49 7.83
N GLU A 163 -9.01 -23.73 7.46
CA GLU A 163 -10.40 -24.14 7.29
C GLU A 163 -11.19 -23.95 8.60
N GLY A 164 -12.39 -23.39 8.49
CA GLY A 164 -13.27 -23.13 9.63
C GLY A 164 -13.07 -21.79 10.33
N GLU A 165 -12.07 -20.99 9.93
CA GLU A 165 -12.03 -19.57 10.32
C GLU A 165 -13.16 -18.83 9.57
N GLU A 166 -14.05 -18.15 10.31
CA GLU A 166 -15.02 -17.26 9.70
C GLU A 166 -14.29 -16.27 8.79
N SER A 167 -14.79 -16.12 7.57
CA SER A 167 -14.21 -15.18 6.62
C SER A 167 -14.24 -13.78 7.23
N MET A 168 -13.10 -13.30 7.73
CA MET A 168 -12.95 -11.92 8.19
C MET A 168 -12.77 -11.00 6.98
N ASP A 169 -13.73 -11.10 6.06
CA ASP A 169 -13.80 -10.31 4.85
C ASP A 169 -13.71 -8.83 5.22
N GLY A 170 -12.64 -8.19 4.75
CA GLY A 170 -12.39 -6.76 4.94
C GLY A 170 -11.47 -6.37 6.11
N LEU A 171 -10.97 -7.28 6.97
CA LEU A 171 -9.89 -6.89 7.91
C LEU A 171 -8.58 -6.58 7.17
N GLY A 172 -8.19 -7.44 6.22
CA GLY A 172 -7.02 -7.19 5.38
C GLY A 172 -7.15 -5.88 4.60
N GLU A 173 -8.31 -5.64 3.98
CA GLU A 173 -8.61 -4.41 3.23
C GLU A 173 -8.51 -3.16 4.12
N ARG A 174 -9.16 -3.19 5.30
CA ARG A 174 -9.09 -2.07 6.26
C ARG A 174 -7.66 -1.77 6.69
N TRP A 175 -6.85 -2.81 6.90
CA TRP A 175 -5.44 -2.63 7.25
C TRP A 175 -4.63 -2.04 6.09
N VAL A 176 -4.85 -2.51 4.85
CA VAL A 176 -4.23 -1.94 3.65
C VAL A 176 -4.56 -0.46 3.51
N GLN A 177 -5.85 -0.10 3.67
CA GLN A 177 -6.31 1.28 3.61
C GLN A 177 -5.71 2.15 4.71
N ALA A 178 -5.65 1.65 5.95
CA ALA A 178 -5.00 2.36 7.05
C ALA A 178 -3.52 2.62 6.75
N LYS A 179 -2.79 1.60 6.27
CA LYS A 179 -1.39 1.74 5.89
C LYS A 179 -1.17 2.66 4.69
N ALA A 180 -2.08 2.68 3.73
CA ALA A 180 -2.02 3.63 2.62
C ALA A 180 -2.12 5.08 3.11
N ARG A 181 -2.99 5.36 4.10
CA ARG A 181 -3.09 6.68 4.72
C ARG A 181 -1.83 7.06 5.48
N ASP A 182 -1.25 6.13 6.24
CA ASP A 182 0.03 6.35 6.94
C ASP A 182 1.14 6.75 5.94
N LEU A 183 1.26 6.01 4.84
CA LEU A 183 2.26 6.28 3.80
C LEU A 183 2.03 7.62 3.09
N GLU A 184 0.78 7.99 2.86
CA GLU A 184 0.42 9.29 2.28
C GLU A 184 0.76 10.45 3.23
N PHE A 185 0.49 10.27 4.52
CA PHE A 185 0.90 11.21 5.56
C PHE A 185 2.42 11.38 5.59
N PHE A 186 3.18 10.28 5.58
CA PHE A 186 4.64 10.36 5.51
C PHE A 186 5.11 11.08 4.24
N ARG A 187 4.56 10.75 3.07
CA ARG A 187 4.90 11.41 1.81
C ARG A 187 4.71 12.93 1.89
N THR A 188 3.59 13.37 2.45
CA THR A 188 3.29 14.79 2.65
C THR A 188 4.24 15.44 3.65
N MET A 189 4.54 14.76 4.76
CA MET A 189 5.48 15.22 5.79
C MET A 189 6.89 15.39 5.22
N PHE A 190 7.43 14.38 4.52
CA PHE A 190 8.76 14.46 3.90
C PHE A 190 8.85 15.58 2.87
N ALA A 191 7.80 15.77 2.06
CA ALA A 191 7.71 16.91 1.14
C ALA A 191 7.70 18.27 1.86
N SER A 192 6.97 18.40 2.98
CA SER A 192 6.89 19.64 3.75
C SER A 192 8.16 19.96 4.54
N VAL A 193 8.94 18.96 4.92
CA VAL A 193 10.21 19.13 5.65
C VAL A 193 11.38 19.38 4.67
N ARG A 194 11.20 19.06 3.39
CA ARG A 194 12.23 19.28 2.36
C ARG A 194 12.51 20.78 2.20
N GLY A 195 13.69 21.20 2.69
CA GLY A 195 14.18 22.57 2.59
C GLY A 195 13.77 23.51 3.72
N THR A 196 12.99 23.07 4.72
CA THR A 196 12.73 23.86 5.93
C THR A 196 13.91 23.82 6.90
N PHE A 197 14.67 22.72 6.90
CA PHE A 197 15.97 22.64 7.56
C PHE A 197 17.08 22.94 6.54
N LYS A 198 17.30 24.23 6.25
CA LYS A 198 18.66 24.64 5.92
C LYS A 198 19.43 24.51 7.22
N ALA A 199 20.10 23.38 7.43
CA ALA A 199 21.29 23.41 8.26
C ALA A 199 22.14 24.52 7.66
N SER A 200 22.20 25.67 8.32
CA SER A 200 23.20 26.67 8.01
C SER A 200 24.51 25.91 8.11
N VAL A 201 25.08 25.56 6.95
CA VAL A 201 26.48 25.23 6.81
C VAL A 201 27.23 26.54 7.08
N GLY A 202 27.12 27.02 8.31
CA GLY A 202 28.06 27.90 8.95
C GLY A 202 29.19 26.98 9.39
N GLU A 203 30.38 27.32 8.95
CA GLU A 203 31.62 26.63 9.29
C GLU A 203 31.68 26.33 10.80
N GLY A 204 31.71 25.05 11.16
CA GLY A 204 32.44 24.56 12.32
C GLY A 204 32.14 25.19 13.69
N GLU A 205 30.88 25.31 14.09
CA GLU A 205 30.57 25.31 15.52
C GLU A 205 30.02 23.94 15.91
N ASP A 206 30.82 23.19 16.68
CA ASP A 206 30.36 22.02 17.43
C ASP A 206 29.15 22.46 18.28
N VAL A 207 27.96 22.05 17.84
CA VAL A 207 26.74 22.25 18.63
C VAL A 207 26.79 21.27 19.78
N GLU A 208 27.35 21.71 20.90
CA GLU A 208 27.39 20.97 22.17
C GLU A 208 25.97 20.62 22.58
N MET A 209 25.68 19.31 22.62
CA MET A 209 24.33 18.85 22.92
C MET A 209 24.07 18.93 24.43
N PRO A 210 22.86 19.32 24.87
CA PRO A 210 22.59 19.60 26.28
C PRO A 210 22.73 18.40 27.24
N TRP A 211 22.88 17.18 26.73
CA TRP A 211 23.18 15.97 27.52
C TRP A 211 24.68 15.66 27.64
N GLU A 212 25.56 16.35 26.91
CA GLU A 212 27.02 16.20 27.02
C GLU A 212 27.56 16.89 28.29
N ARG A 213 26.77 17.82 28.87
CA ARG A 213 27.03 18.37 30.20
C ARG A 213 26.52 17.43 31.29
N LYS A 214 27.27 16.36 31.56
CA LYS A 214 27.40 15.78 32.91
C LYS A 214 28.30 14.55 32.87
N SER A 215 29.52 14.71 33.36
CA SER A 215 30.02 13.95 34.52
C SER A 215 31.46 14.32 34.81
N GLU A 216 31.68 15.31 35.69
CA GLU A 216 32.92 15.36 36.47
C GLU A 216 32.60 14.99 37.93
N PRO A 217 33.29 13.98 38.50
CA PRO A 217 33.14 13.60 39.89
C PRO A 217 33.87 14.61 40.77
N GLN A 218 33.16 15.22 41.70
CA GLN A 218 33.74 16.13 42.69
C GLN A 218 34.54 15.28 43.70
N GLY A 219 35.83 15.11 43.44
CA GLY A 219 36.80 14.59 44.40
C GLY A 219 37.00 15.58 45.53
N GLY A 220 36.41 15.31 46.69
CA GLY A 220 36.68 16.04 47.92
C GLY A 220 37.95 15.51 48.59
N ALA A 221 39.05 16.26 48.45
CA ALA A 221 40.23 16.16 49.30
C ALA A 221 40.41 17.50 50.05
N GLY A 222 40.63 17.41 51.36
CA GLY A 222 40.93 18.54 52.27
C GLY A 222 40.50 18.16 53.68
N GLN A 223 41.42 17.59 54.47
CA GLN A 223 42.27 18.27 55.47
C GLN A 223 41.49 18.70 56.71
#